data_AF-A0A931VMM3-F1
#
_entry.id   AF-A0A931VMM3-F1
#
_cell.length_a   1.000
_cell.length_b   1.000
_cell.length_c   1.000
_cell.angle_alpha   90.00
_cell.angle_beta   90.00
_cell.angle_gamma   90.00
#
_symmetry.space_group_name_H-M   'P 1'
#
loop_
_entity.id
_entity.type
_entity.pdbx_description
1 polymer ?
#
loop_
_entity_poly.entity_id
_entity_poly.type
_entity_poly.pdbx_seq_one_letter_code
_entity_poly.pdbx_strand_id
1 'polypeptide(L)'
;MRDEVAQLRLHSGTIDAESLQRDREADQRDRDAEQAEASNSNRTVSSDDEECVTRELAATDRLEAFHDRAAAAQERTAAMRDRFASSLDRGASAADRTLSGVDRSESSEDREFAAESLEAAALGALTGAYLRGAGMRELERDLSRTRRAEQAFAVAFVDVDKLKEINDSEGHLAGDRLLCEVAAFSSITVGHRASAPSSAW
;
A
#
# COMPACT_ATOMS: atom_id res chain seq x y z
N MET A 1 -18.17 127.55 -20.24
CA MET A 1 -19.17 126.91 -19.34
C MET A 1 -20.05 125.82 -19.99
N ARG A 2 -20.16 125.70 -21.33
CA ARG A 2 -20.91 124.56 -21.95
C ARG A 2 -20.04 123.32 -22.29
N ASP A 3 -18.72 123.44 -22.30
CA ASP A 3 -17.79 122.36 -22.68
C ASP A 3 -17.37 121.45 -21.50
N GLU A 4 -17.36 121.97 -20.27
CA GLU A 4 -16.99 121.19 -19.07
C GLU A 4 -18.06 120.16 -18.66
N VAL A 5 -19.34 120.45 -18.93
CA VAL A 5 -20.46 119.55 -18.56
C VAL A 5 -20.55 118.32 -19.48
N ALA A 6 -20.03 118.41 -20.71
CA ALA A 6 -19.97 117.27 -21.64
C ALA A 6 -18.82 116.31 -21.32
N GLN A 7 -17.66 116.82 -20.91
CA GLN A 7 -16.52 115.98 -20.49
C GLN A 7 -16.80 115.22 -19.18
N LEU A 8 -17.52 115.83 -18.23
CA LEU A 8 -17.92 115.17 -16.98
C LEU A 8 -18.92 114.01 -17.18
N ARG A 9 -19.82 114.06 -18.18
CA ARG A 9 -20.75 112.97 -18.47
C ARG A 9 -20.09 111.77 -19.17
N LEU A 10 -19.10 112.01 -20.04
CA LEU A 10 -18.33 110.93 -20.67
C LEU A 10 -17.43 110.21 -19.66
N HIS A 11 -16.82 110.96 -18.73
CA HIS A 11 -16.02 110.38 -17.64
C HIS A 11 -16.86 109.54 -16.66
N SER A 12 -18.10 109.95 -16.37
CA SER A 12 -19.03 109.16 -15.53
C SER A 12 -19.41 107.84 -16.21
N GLY A 13 -19.69 107.85 -17.51
CA GLY A 13 -20.05 106.63 -18.26
C GLY A 13 -18.91 105.63 -18.41
N THR A 14 -17.64 106.08 -18.46
CA THR A 14 -16.47 105.21 -18.44
C THR A 14 -16.22 104.59 -17.05
N ILE A 15 -16.43 105.37 -15.98
CA ILE A 15 -16.31 104.86 -14.60
C ILE A 15 -17.36 103.77 -14.31
N ASP A 16 -18.59 103.93 -14.83
CA ASP A 16 -19.65 102.93 -14.69
C ASP A 16 -19.33 101.65 -15.49
N ALA A 17 -18.75 101.77 -16.69
CA ALA A 17 -18.35 100.63 -17.52
C ALA A 17 -17.19 99.83 -16.91
N GLU A 18 -16.18 100.50 -16.35
CA GLU A 18 -15.08 99.86 -15.64
C GLU A 18 -15.54 99.20 -14.33
N SER A 19 -16.54 99.78 -13.65
CA SER A 19 -17.13 99.17 -12.45
C SER A 19 -17.91 97.90 -12.81
N LEU A 20 -18.71 97.94 -13.88
CA LEU A 20 -19.43 96.76 -14.38
C LEU A 20 -18.49 95.66 -14.88
N GLN A 21 -17.33 96.03 -15.44
CA GLN A 21 -16.31 95.06 -15.84
C GLN A 21 -15.67 94.41 -14.61
N ARG A 22 -15.31 95.19 -13.59
CA ARG A 22 -14.76 94.66 -12.33
C ARG A 22 -15.74 93.75 -11.61
N ASP A 23 -17.03 94.07 -11.61
CA ASP A 23 -18.07 93.21 -11.04
C ASP A 23 -18.18 91.88 -11.80
N ARG A 24 -18.16 91.91 -13.14
CA ARG A 24 -18.15 90.68 -13.95
C ARG A 24 -16.90 89.83 -13.74
N GLU A 25 -15.73 90.46 -13.57
CA GLU A 25 -14.47 89.78 -13.27
C GLU A 25 -14.44 89.23 -11.83
N ALA A 26 -15.16 89.87 -10.89
CA ALA A 26 -15.36 89.31 -9.55
C ALA A 26 -16.29 88.09 -9.62
N ASP A 27 -17.45 88.22 -10.27
CA ASP A 27 -18.39 87.11 -10.46
C ASP A 27 -17.74 85.91 -11.16
N GLN A 28 -16.88 86.16 -12.16
CA GLN A 28 -16.18 85.09 -12.85
C GLN A 28 -15.16 84.39 -11.95
N ARG A 29 -14.41 85.15 -11.14
CA ARG A 29 -13.45 84.57 -10.18
C ARG A 29 -14.15 83.75 -9.10
N ASP A 30 -15.31 84.21 -8.64
CA ASP A 30 -16.10 83.49 -7.64
C ASP A 30 -16.61 82.16 -8.22
N ARG A 31 -17.12 82.15 -9.46
CA ARG A 31 -17.50 80.91 -10.16
C ARG A 31 -16.32 79.96 -10.36
N ASP A 32 -15.17 80.48 -10.76
CA ASP A 32 -13.96 79.67 -10.97
C ASP A 32 -13.47 79.08 -9.63
N ALA A 33 -13.56 79.83 -8.53
CA ALA A 33 -13.24 79.37 -7.19
C ALA A 33 -14.22 78.28 -6.71
N GLU A 34 -15.53 78.48 -6.86
CA GLU A 34 -16.55 77.49 -6.54
C GLU A 34 -16.37 76.19 -7.34
N GLN A 35 -16.05 76.31 -8.64
CA GLN A 35 -15.80 75.15 -9.50
C GLN A 35 -14.53 74.40 -9.10
N ALA A 36 -13.48 75.11 -8.67
CA ALA A 36 -12.25 74.52 -8.17
C ALA A 36 -12.46 73.81 -6.82
N GLU A 37 -13.22 74.43 -5.90
CA GLU A 37 -13.57 73.83 -4.60
C GLU A 37 -14.44 72.58 -4.78
N ALA A 38 -15.43 72.62 -5.68
CA ALA A 38 -16.27 71.47 -5.99
C ALA A 38 -15.45 70.31 -6.60
N SER A 39 -14.52 70.61 -7.52
CA SER A 39 -13.61 69.59 -8.07
C SER A 39 -12.67 69.01 -7.03
N ASN A 40 -12.14 69.84 -6.12
CA ASN A 40 -11.25 69.38 -5.07
C ASN A 40 -11.99 68.51 -4.04
N SER A 41 -13.17 68.94 -3.59
CA SER A 41 -14.03 68.20 -2.66
C SER A 41 -14.44 66.83 -3.22
N ASN A 42 -14.83 66.78 -4.50
CA ASN A 42 -15.21 65.53 -5.15
C ASN A 42 -14.00 64.58 -5.35
N ARG A 43 -12.81 65.14 -5.64
CA ARG A 43 -11.55 64.37 -5.68
C ARG A 43 -11.17 63.81 -4.31
N THR A 44 -11.32 64.58 -3.24
CA THR A 44 -10.96 64.14 -1.89
C THR A 44 -11.90 63.04 -1.40
N VAL A 45 -13.22 63.19 -1.59
CA VAL A 45 -14.20 62.17 -1.18
C VAL A 45 -13.98 60.85 -1.95
N SER A 46 -13.80 60.91 -3.26
CA SER A 46 -13.54 59.72 -4.07
C SER A 46 -12.22 59.02 -3.71
N SER A 47 -11.18 59.80 -3.37
CA SER A 47 -9.88 59.24 -2.96
C SER A 47 -9.95 58.54 -1.60
N ASP A 48 -10.67 59.12 -0.63
CA ASP A 48 -10.82 58.55 0.70
C ASP A 48 -11.70 57.28 0.67
N ASP A 49 -12.75 57.26 -0.16
CA ASP A 49 -13.60 56.08 -0.37
C ASP A 49 -12.82 54.92 -1.05
N GLU A 50 -12.02 55.20 -2.08
CA GLU A 50 -11.17 54.19 -2.73
C GLU A 50 -10.08 53.66 -1.79
N GLU A 51 -9.46 54.51 -0.96
CA GLU A 51 -8.47 54.09 0.03
C GLU A 51 -9.12 53.22 1.14
N CYS A 52 -10.35 53.52 1.53
CA CYS A 52 -11.11 52.72 2.48
C CYS A 52 -11.40 51.31 1.94
N VAL A 53 -11.92 51.22 0.71
CA VAL A 53 -12.24 49.95 0.04
C VAL A 53 -10.98 49.11 -0.17
N THR A 54 -9.87 49.71 -0.60
CA THR A 54 -8.60 48.99 -0.77
C THR A 54 -8.03 48.48 0.55
N ARG A 55 -8.16 49.25 1.65
CA ARG A 55 -7.73 48.82 2.99
C ARG A 55 -8.59 47.66 3.50
N GLU A 56 -9.89 47.68 3.24
CA GLU A 56 -10.82 46.60 3.61
C GLU A 56 -10.54 45.32 2.83
N LEU A 57 -10.36 45.39 1.50
CA LEU A 57 -9.96 44.26 0.67
C LEU A 57 -8.60 43.68 1.10
N ALA A 58 -7.62 44.53 1.41
CA ALA A 58 -6.34 44.09 1.93
C ALA A 58 -6.46 43.43 3.32
N ALA A 59 -7.50 43.75 4.10
CA ALA A 59 -7.77 43.08 5.37
C ALA A 59 -8.42 41.70 5.18
N THR A 60 -9.33 41.55 4.21
CA THR A 60 -9.91 40.25 3.86
C THR A 60 -8.86 39.30 3.28
N ASP A 61 -8.01 39.77 2.36
CA ASP A 61 -6.91 38.97 1.80
C ASP A 61 -5.94 38.47 2.89
N ARG A 62 -5.66 39.32 3.89
CA ARG A 62 -4.83 38.94 5.04
C ARG A 62 -5.48 37.86 5.89
N LEU A 63 -6.80 37.87 6.04
CA LEU A 63 -7.55 36.89 6.81
C LEU A 63 -7.65 35.55 6.06
N GLU A 64 -7.87 35.59 4.73
CA GLU A 64 -7.80 34.40 3.88
C GLU A 64 -6.41 33.78 3.90
N ALA A 65 -5.36 34.58 3.71
CA ALA A 65 -3.98 34.10 3.81
C ALA A 65 -3.61 33.56 5.20
N PHE A 66 -4.30 34.00 6.26
CA PHE A 66 -4.16 33.42 7.60
C PHE A 66 -4.83 32.04 7.67
N HIS A 67 -6.06 31.91 7.17
CA HIS A 67 -6.77 30.64 7.10
C HIS A 67 -6.02 29.60 6.26
N ASP A 68 -5.50 29.98 5.09
CA ASP A 68 -4.72 29.08 4.23
C ASP A 68 -3.46 28.59 4.93
N ARG A 69 -2.75 29.48 5.64
CA ARG A 69 -1.57 29.10 6.43
C ARG A 69 -1.92 28.19 7.60
N ALA A 70 -3.06 28.43 8.25
CA ALA A 70 -3.56 27.57 9.33
C ALA A 70 -3.95 26.18 8.81
N ALA A 71 -4.66 26.11 7.69
CA ALA A 71 -5.01 24.85 7.02
C ALA A 71 -3.75 24.07 6.58
N ALA A 72 -2.78 24.74 5.96
CA ALA A 72 -1.51 24.13 5.58
C ALA A 72 -0.70 23.64 6.80
N ALA A 73 -0.76 24.35 7.92
CA ALA A 73 -0.13 23.90 9.17
C ALA A 73 -0.82 22.65 9.72
N GLN A 74 -2.16 22.60 9.72
CA GLN A 74 -2.92 21.43 10.14
C GLN A 74 -2.63 20.22 9.24
N GLU A 75 -2.61 20.39 7.92
CA GLU A 75 -2.30 19.33 6.97
C GLU A 75 -0.90 18.74 7.19
N ARG A 76 0.10 19.58 7.46
CA ARG A 76 1.46 19.12 7.80
C ARG A 76 1.47 18.25 9.06
N THR A 77 0.70 18.63 10.09
CA THR A 77 0.61 17.82 11.31
C THR A 77 -0.10 16.49 11.09
N ALA A 78 -1.16 16.47 10.27
CA ALA A 78 -1.85 15.25 9.88
C ALA A 78 -0.92 14.32 9.09
N ALA A 79 -0.21 14.84 8.09
CA ALA A 79 0.76 14.09 7.32
C ALA A 79 1.91 13.53 8.18
N MET A 80 2.37 14.27 9.20
CA MET A 80 3.36 13.78 10.15
C MET A 80 2.81 12.61 10.97
N ARG A 81 1.55 12.69 11.42
CA ARG A 81 0.87 11.61 12.16
C ARG A 81 0.71 10.35 11.31
N ASP A 82 0.31 10.50 10.05
CA ASP A 82 0.14 9.37 9.12
C ASP A 82 1.48 8.69 8.82
N ARG A 83 2.55 9.47 8.64
CA ARG A 83 3.91 8.95 8.48
C ARG A 83 4.37 8.18 9.71
N PHE A 84 4.06 8.66 10.91
CA PHE A 84 4.39 7.98 12.16
C PHE A 84 3.60 6.66 12.30
N ALA A 85 2.29 6.68 12.04
CA ALA A 85 1.45 5.48 12.05
C ALA A 85 1.95 4.43 11.05
N SER A 86 2.26 4.85 9.82
CA SER A 86 2.84 3.98 8.80
C SER A 86 4.22 3.42 9.19
N SER A 87 5.01 4.16 9.97
CA SER A 87 6.28 3.67 10.49
C SER A 87 6.08 2.57 11.53
N LEU A 88 5.10 2.70 12.42
CA LEU A 88 4.75 1.69 13.41
C LEU A 88 4.22 0.41 12.74
N ASP A 89 3.34 0.55 11.75
CA ASP A 89 2.78 -0.57 10.99
C ASP A 89 3.85 -1.37 10.24
N ARG A 90 4.80 -0.68 9.61
CA ARG A 90 5.98 -1.34 9.00
C ARG A 90 6.83 -2.11 10.02
N GLY A 91 6.96 -1.59 11.24
CA GLY A 91 7.66 -2.25 12.34
C GLY A 91 6.94 -3.52 12.81
N ALA A 92 5.62 -3.44 13.01
CA ALA A 92 4.79 -4.59 13.37
C ALA A 92 4.84 -5.69 12.31
N SER A 93 4.75 -5.32 11.03
CA SER A 93 4.88 -6.26 9.90
C SER A 93 6.27 -6.90 9.79
N ALA A 94 7.32 -6.24 10.26
CA ALA A 94 8.66 -6.85 10.32
C ALA A 94 8.72 -7.93 11.41
N ALA A 95 8.13 -7.68 12.58
CA ALA A 95 8.04 -8.66 13.66
C ALA A 95 7.21 -9.90 13.27
N ASP A 96 6.06 -9.69 12.61
CA ASP A 96 5.21 -10.78 12.13
C ASP A 96 5.92 -11.72 11.14
N ARG A 97 6.75 -11.16 10.25
CA ARG A 97 7.59 -11.95 9.34
C ARG A 97 8.65 -12.78 10.07
N THR A 98 9.23 -12.27 11.17
CA THR A 98 10.17 -13.04 11.98
C THR A 98 9.48 -14.18 12.72
N LEU A 99 8.30 -13.93 13.30
CA LEU A 99 7.51 -14.94 14.00
C LEU A 99 7.03 -16.04 13.05
N SER A 100 6.54 -15.66 11.87
CA SER A 100 6.19 -16.60 10.79
C SER A 100 7.37 -17.41 10.28
N GLY A 101 8.60 -16.91 10.42
CA GLY A 101 9.81 -17.67 10.10
C GLY A 101 10.05 -18.80 11.10
N VAL A 102 9.86 -18.52 12.39
CA VAL A 102 10.00 -19.50 13.48
C VAL A 102 8.92 -20.58 13.38
N ASP A 103 7.66 -20.19 13.17
CA ASP A 103 6.52 -21.12 13.04
C ASP A 103 6.70 -22.11 11.86
N ARG A 104 7.30 -21.65 10.75
CA ARG A 104 7.66 -22.55 9.62
C ARG A 104 8.76 -23.54 9.99
N SER A 105 9.75 -23.13 10.80
CA SER A 105 10.83 -24.01 11.26
C SER A 105 10.29 -25.10 12.18
N GLU A 106 9.49 -24.69 13.18
CA GLU A 106 8.86 -25.60 14.14
C GLU A 106 7.92 -26.59 13.43
N SER A 107 7.08 -26.10 12.51
CA SER A 107 6.23 -26.95 11.67
C SER A 107 7.02 -27.91 10.77
N SER A 108 8.25 -27.58 10.38
CA SER A 108 9.10 -28.45 9.56
C SER A 108 9.71 -29.57 10.39
N GLU A 109 10.16 -29.26 11.60
CA GLU A 109 10.72 -30.21 12.56
C GLU A 109 9.65 -31.22 13.02
N ASP A 110 8.45 -30.76 13.33
CA ASP A 110 7.32 -31.63 13.68
C ASP A 110 6.96 -32.62 12.57
N ARG A 111 6.99 -32.16 11.31
CA ARG A 111 6.74 -33.03 10.15
C ARG A 111 7.85 -34.04 9.93
N GLU A 112 9.10 -33.63 10.15
CA GLU A 112 10.26 -34.51 10.04
C GLU A 112 10.21 -35.61 11.10
N PHE A 113 9.95 -35.25 12.36
CA PHE A 113 9.79 -36.21 13.45
C PHE A 113 8.62 -37.18 13.23
N ALA A 114 7.48 -36.66 12.72
CA ALA A 114 6.33 -37.48 12.37
C ALA A 114 6.64 -38.43 11.19
N ALA A 115 7.41 -37.96 10.19
CA ALA A 115 7.85 -38.79 9.06
C ALA A 115 8.81 -39.89 9.52
N GLU A 116 9.77 -39.58 10.38
CA GLU A 116 10.73 -40.54 10.95
C GLU A 116 9.99 -41.58 11.81
N SER A 117 9.03 -41.17 12.64
CA SER A 117 8.20 -42.11 13.41
C SER A 117 7.37 -43.04 12.51
N LEU A 118 6.86 -42.54 11.39
CA LEU A 118 6.14 -43.37 10.41
C LEU A 118 7.06 -44.33 9.67
N GLU A 119 8.31 -43.93 9.41
CA GLU A 119 9.33 -44.78 8.80
C GLU A 119 9.80 -45.87 9.75
N ALA A 120 10.04 -45.53 11.03
CA ALA A 120 10.35 -46.50 12.08
C ALA A 120 9.21 -47.50 12.31
N ALA A 121 7.95 -47.07 12.15
CA ALA A 121 6.77 -47.92 12.21
C ALA A 121 6.47 -48.67 10.89
N ALA A 122 7.30 -48.55 9.86
CA ALA A 122 7.02 -49.14 8.55
C ALA A 122 7.32 -50.64 8.49
N LEU A 123 8.29 -51.13 9.26
CA LEU A 123 8.78 -52.51 9.18
C LEU A 123 8.30 -53.35 10.38
N GLY A 124 7.97 -54.61 10.11
CA GLY A 124 7.65 -55.58 11.15
C GLY A 124 8.91 -56.05 11.88
N ALA A 125 8.88 -56.07 13.21
CA ALA A 125 10.04 -56.41 14.04
C ALA A 125 10.58 -57.84 13.85
N LEU A 126 9.71 -58.79 13.47
CA LEU A 126 10.09 -60.20 13.28
C LEU A 126 10.83 -60.42 11.96
N THR A 127 10.21 -60.03 10.84
CA THR A 127 10.68 -60.39 9.49
C THR A 127 11.44 -59.28 8.78
N GLY A 128 11.38 -58.04 9.28
CA GLY A 128 11.91 -56.87 8.58
C GLY A 128 11.14 -56.51 7.31
N ALA A 129 10.02 -57.19 7.01
CA ALA A 129 9.14 -56.84 5.90
C ALA A 129 8.24 -55.65 6.26
N TYR A 130 7.74 -54.93 5.25
CA TYR A 130 6.79 -53.86 5.50
C TYR A 130 5.52 -54.36 6.18
N LEU A 131 5.07 -53.65 7.21
CA LEU A 131 3.72 -53.80 7.74
C LEU A 131 2.71 -53.41 6.65
N ARG A 132 1.53 -54.03 6.66
CA ARG A 132 0.50 -53.90 5.61
C ARG A 132 0.28 -52.46 5.13
N GLY A 133 0.17 -51.51 6.06
CA GLY A 133 -0.06 -50.10 5.73
C GLY A 133 1.11 -49.46 4.97
N ALA A 134 2.35 -49.69 5.41
CA ALA A 134 3.55 -49.18 4.75
C ALA A 134 3.81 -49.88 3.42
N GLY A 135 3.63 -51.21 3.38
CA GLY A 135 3.83 -52.01 2.18
C GLY A 135 2.89 -51.60 1.05
N MET A 136 1.63 -51.24 1.38
CA MET A 136 0.72 -50.73 0.36
C MET A 136 1.14 -49.36 -0.20
N ARG A 137 1.68 -48.47 0.62
CA ARG A 137 2.16 -47.17 0.14
C ARG A 137 3.34 -47.33 -0.82
N GLU A 138 4.28 -48.22 -0.51
CA GLU A 138 5.40 -48.51 -1.41
C GLU A 138 4.94 -49.19 -2.70
N LEU A 139 4.01 -50.15 -2.60
CA LEU A 139 3.42 -50.79 -3.78
C LEU A 139 2.77 -49.77 -4.73
N GLU A 140 2.04 -48.78 -4.21
CA GLU A 140 1.43 -47.71 -5.01
C GLU A 140 2.48 -46.78 -5.65
N ARG A 141 3.57 -46.48 -4.93
CA ARG A 141 4.70 -45.69 -5.45
C ARG A 141 5.38 -46.41 -6.62
N ASP A 142 5.65 -47.69 -6.48
CA ASP A 142 6.31 -48.48 -7.53
C ASP A 142 5.41 -48.75 -8.73
N LEU A 143 4.11 -48.98 -8.51
CA LEU A 143 3.13 -49.05 -9.60
C LEU A 143 3.07 -47.72 -10.38
N SER A 144 3.08 -46.59 -9.67
CA SER A 144 3.08 -45.26 -10.31
C SER A 144 4.39 -44.96 -11.07
N ARG A 145 5.53 -45.48 -10.60
CA ARG A 145 6.82 -45.37 -11.29
C ARG A 145 6.86 -46.22 -12.55
N THR A 146 6.49 -47.49 -12.45
CA THR A 146 6.49 -48.43 -13.60
C THR A 146 5.49 -48.02 -14.68
N ARG A 147 4.32 -47.49 -14.29
CA ARG A 147 3.35 -46.92 -15.25
C ARG A 147 3.93 -45.75 -16.06
N ARG A 148 4.71 -44.87 -15.42
CA ARG A 148 5.37 -43.73 -16.10
C ARG A 148 6.53 -44.17 -16.99
N ALA A 149 7.18 -45.27 -16.65
CA ALA A 149 8.29 -45.84 -17.41
C ALA A 149 7.84 -46.88 -18.45
N GLU A 150 6.54 -47.14 -18.57
CA GLU A 150 5.95 -48.21 -19.41
C GLU A 150 6.60 -49.59 -19.17
N GLN A 151 6.98 -49.86 -17.93
CA GLN A 151 7.61 -51.12 -17.54
C GLN A 151 6.58 -52.13 -17.03
N ALA A 152 6.82 -53.40 -17.31
CA ALA A 152 6.02 -54.48 -16.74
C ALA A 152 6.20 -54.54 -15.22
N PHE A 153 5.08 -54.71 -14.50
CA PHE A 153 5.04 -54.82 -13.05
C PHE A 153 4.20 -56.04 -12.66
N ALA A 154 4.65 -56.80 -11.67
CA ALA A 154 3.98 -58.00 -11.18
C ALA A 154 3.91 -57.99 -9.65
N VAL A 155 2.81 -58.52 -9.11
CA VAL A 155 2.59 -58.68 -7.67
C VAL A 155 2.31 -60.15 -7.39
N ALA A 156 2.98 -60.70 -6.39
CA ALA A 156 2.79 -62.08 -5.94
C ALA A 156 2.29 -62.09 -4.49
N PHE A 157 1.37 -63.01 -4.19
CA PHE A 157 0.96 -63.31 -2.83
C PHE A 157 1.66 -64.59 -2.39
N VAL A 158 2.31 -64.55 -1.24
CA VAL A 158 3.03 -65.68 -0.66
C VAL A 158 2.37 -66.02 0.67
N ASP A 159 2.02 -67.29 0.85
CA ASP A 159 1.50 -67.85 2.09
C ASP A 159 2.39 -69.02 2.53
N VAL A 160 2.59 -69.18 3.83
CA VAL A 160 3.42 -70.25 4.39
C VAL A 160 2.53 -71.41 4.79
N ASP A 161 2.53 -72.46 3.99
CA ASP A 161 1.76 -73.67 4.24
C ASP A 161 2.15 -74.32 5.57
N LYS A 162 1.13 -74.78 6.33
CA LYS A 162 1.30 -75.61 7.54
C LYS A 162 2.15 -75.01 8.67
N LEU A 163 2.30 -73.69 8.72
CA LEU A 163 3.04 -73.02 9.80
C LEU A 163 2.58 -73.44 11.21
N LYS A 164 1.27 -73.72 11.39
CA LYS A 164 0.72 -74.20 12.65
C LYS A 164 1.28 -75.58 13.06
N GLU A 165 1.42 -76.51 12.13
CA GLU A 165 1.97 -77.85 12.43
C GLU A 165 3.42 -77.74 12.94
N ILE A 166 4.20 -76.82 12.36
CA ILE A 166 5.59 -76.53 12.78
C ILE A 166 5.60 -75.89 14.16
N ASN A 167 4.76 -74.88 14.40
CA ASN A 167 4.64 -74.25 15.71
C ASN A 167 4.25 -75.25 16.80
N ASP A 168 3.32 -76.17 16.50
CA ASP A 168 2.83 -77.16 17.45
C ASP A 168 3.87 -78.26 17.73
N SER A 169 4.73 -78.58 16.74
CA SER A 169 5.72 -79.67 16.83
C SER A 169 7.10 -79.22 17.33
N GLU A 170 7.56 -78.04 16.91
CA GLU A 170 8.92 -77.52 17.13
C GLU A 170 8.93 -76.22 17.94
N GLY A 171 7.75 -75.68 18.27
CA GLY A 171 7.59 -74.46 19.03
C GLY A 171 7.61 -73.18 18.19
N HIS A 172 7.07 -72.09 18.75
CA HIS A 172 6.92 -70.81 18.06
C HIS A 172 8.24 -70.22 17.54
N LEU A 173 9.36 -70.44 18.24
CA LEU A 173 10.67 -69.96 17.78
C LEU A 173 11.10 -70.59 16.45
N ALA A 174 10.68 -71.83 16.17
CA ALA A 174 10.95 -72.48 14.90
C ALA A 174 10.13 -71.86 13.76
N GLY A 175 8.84 -71.58 14.01
CA GLY A 175 7.98 -70.87 13.06
C GLY A 175 8.45 -69.44 12.80
N ASP A 176 8.89 -68.72 13.83
CA ASP A 176 9.47 -67.38 13.70
C ASP A 176 10.70 -67.38 12.78
N ARG A 177 11.60 -68.36 12.94
CA ARG A 177 12.76 -68.53 12.05
C ARG A 177 12.34 -68.81 10.61
N LEU A 178 11.35 -69.68 10.39
CA LEU A 178 10.82 -69.97 9.07
C LEU A 178 10.25 -68.71 8.41
N LEU A 179 9.48 -67.91 9.15
CA LEU A 179 8.94 -66.64 8.64
C LEU A 179 10.04 -65.65 8.24
N CYS A 180 11.11 -65.55 9.04
CA CYS A 180 12.27 -64.72 8.71
C CYS A 180 12.97 -65.20 7.43
N GLU A 181 13.13 -66.51 7.26
CA GLU A 181 13.78 -67.10 6.08
C GLU A 181 12.96 -66.86 4.80
N VAL A 182 11.64 -67.07 4.86
CA VAL A 182 10.73 -66.81 3.73
C VAL A 182 10.75 -65.32 3.34
N ALA A 183 10.76 -64.41 4.32
CA ALA A 183 10.84 -62.98 4.07
C ALA A 183 12.18 -62.59 3.42
N ALA A 184 13.30 -63.12 3.92
CA ALA A 184 14.63 -62.88 3.35
C ALA A 184 14.75 -63.39 1.90
N PHE A 185 14.24 -64.60 1.63
CA PHE A 185 14.23 -65.17 0.27
C PHE A 185 13.42 -64.31 -0.71
N SER A 186 12.27 -63.82 -0.26
CA SER A 186 11.40 -62.95 -1.07
C SER A 186 12.06 -61.60 -1.37
N SER A 187 12.75 -61.01 -0.39
CA SER A 187 13.49 -59.74 -0.55
C SER A 187 14.61 -59.84 -1.60
N ILE A 188 15.36 -60.95 -1.59
CA ILE A 188 16.45 -61.19 -2.56
C ILE A 188 15.89 -61.35 -3.98
N THR A 189 14.76 -62.05 -4.12
CA THR A 189 14.18 -62.37 -5.44
C THR A 189 13.54 -61.14 -6.11
N VAL A 190 13.09 -60.16 -5.33
CA VAL A 190 12.52 -58.89 -5.83
C VAL A 190 13.62 -57.90 -6.27
N GLY A 191 14.89 -58.20 -5.99
CA GLY A 191 16.05 -57.37 -6.35
C GLY A 191 16.47 -57.44 -7.82
N HIS A 192 16.21 -56.36 -8.56
CA HIS A 192 17.01 -55.89 -9.72
C HIS A 192 17.38 -56.92 -10.81
N ARG A 193 16.45 -57.25 -11.71
CA ARG A 193 16.84 -57.31 -13.13
C ARG A 193 16.77 -55.89 -13.69
N ALA A 194 17.89 -55.19 -13.56
CA ALA A 194 18.14 -53.95 -14.26
C ALA A 194 17.73 -54.12 -15.72
N SER A 195 16.80 -53.28 -16.16
CA SER A 195 16.45 -53.06 -17.55
C SER A 195 17.74 -52.91 -18.36
N ALA A 196 17.99 -53.84 -19.28
CA ALA A 196 19.07 -53.72 -20.25
C ALA A 196 18.93 -52.37 -20.98
N PRO A 197 20.03 -51.61 -21.19
CA PRO A 197 19.95 -50.39 -21.97
C PRO A 197 19.54 -50.76 -23.40
N SER A 198 18.38 -50.27 -23.81
CA SER A 198 17.93 -50.29 -25.20
C SER A 198 18.93 -49.48 -26.02
N SER A 199 19.85 -50.17 -26.68
CA SER A 199 20.66 -49.62 -27.76
C SER A 199 19.87 -49.80 -29.03
N ALA A 200 19.28 -48.70 -29.52
CA ALA A 200 18.72 -48.64 -30.86
C ALA A 200 18.78 -47.20 -31.39
N TRP A 201 19.90 -46.95 -32.10
CA TRP A 201 20.14 -46.06 -33.24
C TRP A 201 19.78 -44.58 -33.14
#